data_AF-A0A1A8LD41-F1
#
_entry.id   AF-A0A1A8LD41-F1
#
_cell.length_a   1.000
_cell.length_b   1.000
_cell.length_c   1.000
_cell.angle_alpha   90.00
_cell.angle_beta   90.00
_cell.angle_gamma   90.00
#
_symmetry.space_group_name_H-M   'P 1'
#
loop_
_entity.id
_entity.type
_entity.pdbx_description
1 polymer ?
#
loop_
_entity_poly.entity_id
_entity_poly.type
_entity_poly.pdbx_seq_one_letter_code
_entity_poly.pdbx_strand_id
1 'polypeptide(L)'
;QSKKTVTFGLSHFSNQTVFALVLHFVKIIKRWQRDCVRITCKRGPTDMYGCTRFQPELPPEETDDTVEEKRQRLQSTHSKYGINRQDRPKVTDLMYTTFSLQRKHINRIPAPSLTDLQTSWPYLFTQRGIFSLFELLTDVGILRALELSIEEFVNAIVGYFRTKVKTANVQTILAQEETDDLTFLVFQLLMAHFK
;
A
#
# COMPACT_ATOMS: atom_id res chain seq x y z
N GLN A 1 -44.90 18.97 -25.60
CA GLN A 1 -43.98 19.19 -24.45
C GLN A 1 -42.69 18.43 -24.73
N SER A 2 -41.61 19.17 -25.01
CA SER A 2 -40.32 18.66 -25.48
C SER A 2 -39.42 18.29 -24.28
N LYS A 3 -38.91 17.05 -24.28
CA LYS A 3 -37.90 16.57 -23.33
C LYS A 3 -36.54 17.17 -23.72
N LYS A 4 -35.98 18.03 -22.85
CA LYS A 4 -34.63 18.57 -23.00
C LYS A 4 -33.61 17.46 -22.73
N THR A 5 -32.91 17.03 -23.77
CA THR A 5 -31.65 16.29 -23.66
C THR A 5 -30.56 17.28 -23.24
N VAL A 6 -29.99 17.10 -22.05
CA VAL A 6 -28.79 17.84 -21.62
C VAL A 6 -27.59 17.08 -22.15
N THR A 7 -27.03 17.56 -23.26
CA THR A 7 -25.72 17.15 -23.75
C THR A 7 -24.63 17.74 -22.84
N PHE A 8 -23.95 16.90 -22.07
CA PHE A 8 -22.73 17.28 -21.39
C PHE A 8 -21.60 17.38 -22.41
N GLY A 9 -21.14 18.60 -22.67
CA GLY A 9 -19.98 18.89 -23.51
C GLY A 9 -18.69 18.42 -22.84
N LEU A 10 -18.13 17.31 -23.34
CA LEU A 10 -16.72 16.97 -23.18
C LEU A 10 -15.90 17.89 -24.09
N SER A 11 -15.54 19.09 -23.62
CA SER A 11 -14.50 19.89 -24.29
C SER A 11 -14.03 21.04 -23.41
N HIS A 12 -13.09 20.78 -22.50
CA HIS A 12 -11.93 21.66 -22.25
C HIS A 12 -11.03 21.10 -21.12
N PHE A 13 -10.31 20.02 -21.39
CA PHE A 13 -9.04 19.78 -20.69
C PHE A 13 -8.00 19.48 -21.76
N SER A 14 -7.03 20.39 -21.92
CA SER A 14 -5.89 20.12 -22.79
C SER A 14 -5.20 18.87 -22.26
N ASN A 15 -5.14 17.83 -23.11
CA ASN A 15 -4.47 16.56 -22.82
C ASN A 15 -3.05 16.78 -22.28
N GLN A 16 -2.39 17.90 -22.58
CA GLN A 16 -1.06 18.23 -22.07
C GLN A 16 -1.00 18.44 -20.55
N THR A 17 -2.04 18.98 -19.89
CA THR A 17 -1.99 19.27 -18.45
C THR A 17 -2.18 18.01 -17.60
N VAL A 18 -3.08 17.13 -18.03
CA VAL A 18 -3.27 15.81 -17.40
C VAL A 18 -2.04 14.94 -17.65
N PHE A 19 -1.48 14.97 -18.87
CA PHE A 19 -0.25 14.24 -19.19
C PHE A 19 0.95 14.79 -18.43
N ALA A 20 1.04 16.11 -18.20
CA ALA A 20 2.09 16.73 -17.39
C ALA A 20 1.96 16.36 -15.91
N LEU A 21 0.74 16.33 -15.35
CA LEU A 21 0.49 15.89 -13.98
C LEU A 21 0.80 14.40 -13.81
N VAL A 22 0.36 13.54 -14.74
CA VAL A 22 0.70 12.11 -14.74
C VAL A 22 2.20 11.92 -14.93
N LEU A 23 2.86 12.65 -15.82
CA LEU A 23 4.32 12.62 -15.97
C LEU A 23 5.04 13.12 -14.73
N HIS A 24 4.50 14.12 -14.04
CA HIS A 24 5.09 14.66 -12.82
C HIS A 24 4.90 13.68 -11.65
N PHE A 25 3.72 13.06 -11.53
CA PHE A 25 3.44 12.00 -10.58
C PHE A 25 4.28 10.75 -10.88
N VAL A 26 4.42 10.35 -12.14
CA VAL A 26 5.30 9.25 -12.58
C VAL A 26 6.76 9.61 -12.36
N LYS A 27 7.18 10.87 -12.54
CA LYS A 27 8.53 11.33 -12.21
C LYS A 27 8.77 11.35 -10.71
N ILE A 28 7.76 11.73 -9.90
CA ILE A 28 7.80 11.68 -8.43
C ILE A 28 7.85 10.23 -7.97
N ILE A 29 7.05 9.31 -8.55
CA ILE A 29 7.09 7.88 -8.25
C ILE A 29 8.41 7.26 -8.71
N LYS A 30 8.94 7.62 -9.88
CA LYS A 30 10.25 7.16 -10.36
C LYS A 30 11.42 7.77 -9.57
N ARG A 31 11.23 8.96 -9.00
CA ARG A 31 12.19 9.61 -8.09
C ARG A 31 12.11 9.00 -6.71
N TRP A 32 10.91 8.71 -6.20
CA TRP A 32 10.64 7.90 -5.02
C TRP A 32 11.23 6.49 -5.16
N GLN A 33 11.08 5.84 -6.31
CA GLN A 33 11.71 4.55 -6.60
C GLN A 33 13.25 4.63 -6.62
N ARG A 34 13.82 5.79 -6.94
CA ARG A 34 15.27 6.06 -6.96
C ARG A 34 15.81 6.54 -5.60
N ASP A 35 15.00 7.21 -4.80
CA ASP A 35 15.35 7.74 -3.48
C ASP A 35 15.03 6.70 -2.38
N CYS A 36 14.09 5.79 -2.60
CA CYS A 36 13.96 4.53 -1.85
C CYS A 36 15.21 3.64 -2.00
N VAL A 37 16.00 3.78 -3.07
CA VAL A 37 17.32 3.14 -3.17
C VAL A 37 18.35 3.82 -2.25
N ARG A 38 18.11 5.07 -1.83
CA ARG A 38 18.97 5.82 -0.90
C ARG A 38 18.53 5.72 0.57
N ILE A 39 17.24 5.56 0.85
CA ILE A 39 16.71 5.40 2.23
C ILE A 39 16.97 4.00 2.79
N THR A 40 17.43 3.04 1.97
CA THR A 40 17.73 1.69 2.45
C THR A 40 19.20 1.47 2.75
N CYS A 41 19.43 1.02 3.98
CA CYS A 41 20.57 0.20 4.34
C CYS A 41 20.77 -0.85 3.23
N LYS A 42 22.00 -0.97 2.71
CA LYS A 42 22.39 -1.78 1.54
C LYS A 42 21.51 -3.03 1.37
N ARG A 43 20.52 -2.96 0.47
CA ARG A 43 19.59 -4.07 0.19
C ARG A 43 20.37 -5.25 -0.39
N GLY A 44 19.99 -6.47 -0.01
CA GLY A 44 20.50 -7.68 -0.65
C GLY A 44 20.07 -7.79 -2.12
N PRO A 45 20.52 -8.81 -2.84
CA PRO A 45 20.06 -9.07 -4.21
C PRO A 45 18.54 -9.16 -4.25
N THR A 46 17.89 -8.39 -5.13
CA THR A 46 16.43 -8.39 -5.32
C THR A 46 16.05 -9.11 -6.61
N ASP A 47 14.89 -9.77 -6.61
CA ASP A 47 14.31 -10.30 -7.85
C ASP A 47 13.80 -9.18 -8.80
N MET A 48 13.25 -9.56 -9.96
CA MET A 48 12.70 -8.62 -10.96
C MET A 48 11.55 -7.75 -10.43
N TYR A 49 10.89 -8.17 -9.34
CA TYR A 49 9.78 -7.49 -8.69
C TYR A 49 10.21 -6.71 -7.43
N GLY A 50 11.50 -6.71 -7.10
CA GLY A 50 12.05 -6.04 -5.93
C GLY A 50 11.93 -6.84 -4.63
N CYS A 51 11.57 -8.13 -4.69
CA CYS A 51 11.52 -8.97 -3.49
C CYS A 51 12.95 -9.37 -3.08
N THR A 52 13.29 -9.15 -1.81
CA THR A 52 14.50 -9.66 -1.16
C THR A 52 14.27 -11.07 -0.61
N ARG A 53 13.02 -11.44 -0.32
CA ARG A 53 12.64 -12.73 0.31
C ARG A 53 11.56 -13.49 -0.46
N PHE A 54 11.78 -13.71 -1.76
CA PHE A 54 10.77 -14.34 -2.63
C PHE A 54 10.36 -15.76 -2.18
N GLN A 55 11.34 -16.57 -1.77
CA GLN A 55 11.16 -17.93 -1.26
C GLN A 55 12.19 -18.19 -0.14
N PRO A 56 11.92 -17.74 1.10
CA PRO A 56 12.87 -17.89 2.19
C PRO A 56 12.92 -19.34 2.68
N GLU A 57 14.06 -19.70 3.26
CA GLU A 57 14.24 -20.97 3.96
C GLU A 57 13.46 -21.00 5.28
N LEU A 58 13.31 -22.20 5.85
CA LEU A 58 12.74 -22.34 7.19
C LEU A 58 13.65 -21.65 8.21
N PRO A 59 13.09 -21.03 9.26
CA PRO A 59 13.89 -20.59 10.40
C PRO A 59 14.70 -21.76 10.97
N PRO A 60 15.96 -21.56 11.39
CA PRO A 60 16.83 -22.66 11.87
C PRO A 60 16.26 -23.45 13.05
N GLU A 61 15.38 -22.81 13.82
CA GLU A 61 14.75 -23.34 15.03
C GLU A 61 13.51 -24.20 14.72
N GLU A 62 13.08 -24.25 13.46
CA GLU A 62 11.79 -24.79 13.06
C GLU A 62 11.92 -25.94 12.07
N THR A 63 10.94 -26.84 12.08
CA THR A 63 10.78 -27.91 11.09
C THR A 63 9.53 -27.66 10.25
N ASP A 64 9.39 -28.37 9.13
CA ASP A 64 8.16 -28.27 8.32
C ASP A 64 6.91 -28.62 9.16
N ASP A 65 7.00 -29.59 10.06
CA ASP A 65 5.90 -30.01 10.95
C ASP A 65 5.53 -28.91 11.97
N THR A 66 6.52 -28.27 12.60
CA THR A 66 6.24 -27.21 13.60
C THR A 66 5.63 -25.98 12.93
N VAL A 67 6.09 -25.64 11.73
CA VAL A 67 5.54 -24.52 10.95
C VAL A 67 4.11 -24.82 10.49
N GLU A 68 3.82 -26.05 10.09
CA GLU A 68 2.47 -26.49 9.74
C GLU A 68 1.52 -26.45 10.95
N GLU A 69 1.96 -26.87 12.13
CA GLU A 69 1.18 -26.72 13.38
C GLU A 69 0.86 -25.25 13.67
N LYS A 70 1.86 -24.37 13.53
CA LYS A 70 1.68 -22.91 13.71
C LYS A 70 0.69 -22.33 12.71
N ARG A 71 0.71 -22.80 11.45
CA ARG A 71 -0.27 -22.42 10.42
C ARG A 71 -1.68 -22.85 10.81
N GLN A 72 -1.87 -24.08 11.28
CA GLN A 72 -3.17 -24.57 11.75
C GLN A 72 -3.68 -23.79 12.96
N ARG A 73 -2.79 -23.41 13.88
CA ARG A 73 -3.11 -22.55 15.02
C ARG A 73 -3.59 -21.16 14.57
N LEU A 74 -2.97 -20.61 13.53
CA LEU A 74 -3.35 -19.34 12.94
C LEU A 74 -4.74 -19.40 12.30
N GLN A 75 -5.05 -20.45 11.53
CA GLN A 75 -6.40 -20.70 11.01
C GLN A 75 -7.43 -20.87 12.13
N SER A 76 -7.11 -21.67 13.14
CA SER A 76 -8.00 -21.92 14.28
C SER A 76 -8.30 -20.63 15.05
N THR A 77 -7.31 -19.75 15.18
CA THR A 77 -7.48 -18.44 15.81
C THR A 77 -8.43 -17.56 15.00
N HIS A 78 -8.27 -17.55 13.68
CA HIS A 78 -9.16 -16.82 12.78
C HIS A 78 -10.59 -17.38 12.81
N SER A 79 -10.77 -18.70 12.80
CA SER A 79 -12.10 -19.31 12.90
C SER A 79 -12.82 -18.96 14.21
N LYS A 80 -12.09 -18.90 15.34
CA LYS A 80 -12.67 -18.60 16.66
C LYS A 80 -12.95 -17.11 16.90
N TYR A 81 -12.11 -16.22 16.39
CA TYR A 81 -12.15 -14.80 16.74
C TYR A 81 -12.29 -13.85 15.55
N GLY A 82 -12.27 -14.38 14.33
CA GLY A 82 -12.26 -13.60 13.10
C GLY A 82 -11.03 -12.70 12.97
N ILE A 83 -11.22 -11.62 12.20
CA ILE A 83 -10.23 -10.56 11.98
C ILE A 83 -9.99 -9.68 13.21
N ASN A 84 -10.92 -9.68 14.19
CA ASN A 84 -10.91 -8.79 15.36
C ASN A 84 -9.71 -8.96 16.29
N ARG A 85 -8.88 -9.99 16.07
CA ARG A 85 -7.69 -10.28 16.89
C ARG A 85 -6.40 -10.33 16.09
N GLN A 86 -6.41 -9.76 14.89
CA GLN A 86 -5.23 -9.70 14.04
C GLN A 86 -4.05 -8.96 14.70
N ASP A 87 -4.31 -7.95 15.53
CA ASP A 87 -3.26 -7.12 16.15
C ASP A 87 -2.59 -7.77 17.37
N ARG A 88 -3.00 -8.99 17.73
CA ARG A 88 -2.33 -9.71 18.81
C ARG A 88 -0.87 -9.98 18.42
N PRO A 89 0.10 -9.69 19.30
CA PRO A 89 1.51 -10.02 19.06
C PRO A 89 1.70 -11.48 18.64
N LYS A 90 0.91 -12.38 19.22
CA LYS A 90 0.87 -13.81 18.88
C LYS A 90 0.49 -14.12 17.43
N VAL A 91 -0.46 -13.39 16.83
CA VAL A 91 -0.82 -13.58 15.40
C VAL A 91 0.29 -13.07 14.51
N THR A 92 0.91 -11.96 14.88
CA THR A 92 2.05 -11.37 14.17
C THR A 92 3.26 -12.33 14.16
N ASP A 93 3.59 -12.87 15.32
CA ASP A 93 4.64 -13.88 15.49
C ASP A 93 4.35 -15.16 14.68
N LEU A 94 3.12 -15.66 14.74
CA LEU A 94 2.70 -16.80 13.92
C LEU A 94 2.82 -16.50 12.42
N MET A 95 2.41 -15.31 11.96
CA MET A 95 2.54 -14.92 10.54
C MET A 95 4.00 -14.83 10.11
N TYR A 96 4.89 -14.34 10.98
CA TYR A 96 6.32 -14.22 10.69
C TYR A 96 6.99 -15.59 10.62
N THR A 97 6.79 -16.43 11.64
CA THR A 97 7.37 -17.78 11.72
C THR A 97 6.86 -18.71 10.61
N THR A 98 5.63 -18.51 10.14
CA THR A 98 5.04 -19.32 9.05
C THR A 98 5.25 -18.75 7.66
N PHE A 99 6.05 -17.68 7.52
CA PHE A 99 6.25 -16.98 6.26
C PHE A 99 6.86 -17.87 5.16
N SER A 100 7.82 -18.73 5.49
CA SER A 100 8.43 -19.65 4.51
C SER A 100 7.41 -20.62 3.91
N LEU A 101 6.57 -21.24 4.75
CA LEU A 101 5.49 -22.12 4.31
C LEU A 101 4.42 -21.35 3.53
N GLN A 102 4.10 -20.13 3.95
CA GLN A 102 3.18 -19.26 3.23
C GLN A 102 3.66 -18.98 1.80
N ARG A 103 4.95 -18.67 1.61
CA ARG A 103 5.55 -18.50 0.28
C ARG A 103 5.54 -19.79 -0.54
N LYS A 104 5.85 -20.94 0.07
CA LYS A 104 5.73 -22.27 -0.58
C LYS A 104 4.30 -22.50 -1.11
N HIS A 105 3.27 -22.16 -0.33
CA HIS A 105 1.87 -22.33 -0.74
C HIS A 105 1.46 -21.36 -1.85
N ILE A 106 1.84 -20.07 -1.75
CA ILE A 106 1.52 -19.06 -2.77
C ILE A 106 2.19 -19.36 -4.11
N ASN A 107 3.46 -19.75 -4.07
CA ASN A 107 4.27 -20.00 -5.27
C ASN A 107 4.10 -21.43 -5.82
N ARG A 108 3.18 -22.23 -5.26
CA ARG A 108 2.92 -23.60 -5.70
C ARG A 108 2.49 -23.62 -7.17
N ILE A 109 2.94 -24.65 -7.89
CA ILE A 109 2.50 -24.95 -9.26
C ILE A 109 1.78 -26.32 -9.23
N PRO A 110 0.53 -26.43 -9.72
CA PRO A 110 -0.31 -25.34 -10.25
C PRO A 110 -0.69 -24.31 -9.17
N ALA A 111 -0.96 -23.09 -9.61
CA ALA A 111 -1.32 -21.99 -8.71
C ALA A 111 -2.57 -22.36 -7.90
N PRO A 112 -2.56 -22.16 -6.57
CA PRO A 112 -3.74 -22.41 -5.74
C PRO A 112 -4.84 -21.39 -6.06
N SER A 113 -6.11 -21.77 -5.81
CA SER A 113 -7.19 -20.80 -5.93
C SER A 113 -7.10 -19.74 -4.83
N LEU A 114 -7.66 -18.56 -5.09
CA LEU A 114 -7.74 -17.51 -4.07
C LEU A 114 -8.55 -17.97 -2.84
N THR A 115 -9.59 -18.77 -3.05
CA THR A 115 -10.41 -19.34 -1.97
C THR A 115 -9.61 -20.29 -1.09
N ASP A 116 -8.77 -21.15 -1.69
CA ASP A 116 -7.91 -22.07 -0.95
C ASP A 116 -6.84 -21.31 -0.15
N LEU A 117 -6.26 -20.26 -0.75
CA LEU A 117 -5.31 -19.38 -0.07
C LEU A 117 -5.98 -18.62 1.08
N GLN A 118 -7.17 -18.08 0.88
CA GLN A 118 -7.89 -17.35 1.93
C GLN A 118 -8.30 -18.27 3.08
N THR A 119 -8.67 -19.51 2.78
CA THR A 119 -8.95 -20.53 3.78
C THR A 119 -7.67 -20.91 4.55
N SER A 120 -6.56 -21.10 3.82
CA SER A 120 -5.26 -21.51 4.37
C SER A 120 -4.58 -20.41 5.19
N TRP A 121 -4.72 -19.16 4.76
CA TRP A 121 -3.99 -17.98 5.21
C TRP A 121 -4.93 -16.78 5.33
N PRO A 122 -5.93 -16.82 6.21
CA PRO A 122 -6.99 -15.78 6.25
C PRO A 122 -6.44 -14.38 6.54
N TYR A 123 -5.40 -14.27 7.36
CA TYR A 123 -4.80 -12.98 7.68
C TYR A 123 -4.04 -12.35 6.50
N LEU A 124 -3.73 -13.06 5.41
CA LEU A 124 -3.19 -12.42 4.20
C LEU A 124 -4.18 -11.47 3.52
N PHE A 125 -5.48 -11.71 3.70
CA PHE A 125 -6.55 -10.97 3.03
C PHE A 125 -7.08 -9.82 3.88
N THR A 126 -6.23 -9.31 4.75
CA THR A 126 -6.51 -8.18 5.63
C THR A 126 -5.51 -7.06 5.33
N GLN A 127 -5.90 -5.82 5.57
CA GLN A 127 -5.02 -4.68 5.29
C GLN A 127 -3.66 -4.79 5.98
N ARG A 128 -3.64 -5.11 7.28
CA ARG A 128 -2.40 -5.29 8.04
C ARG A 128 -1.57 -6.47 7.53
N GLY A 129 -2.22 -7.56 7.10
CA GLY A 129 -1.53 -8.72 6.55
C GLY A 129 -0.86 -8.42 5.21
N ILE A 130 -1.53 -7.68 4.35
CA ILE A 130 -0.98 -7.22 3.06
C ILE A 130 0.25 -6.34 3.29
N PHE A 131 0.17 -5.35 4.19
CA PHE A 131 1.31 -4.49 4.49
C PHE A 131 2.48 -5.25 5.11
N SER A 132 2.20 -6.14 6.09
CA SER A 132 3.23 -6.94 6.74
C SER A 132 3.92 -7.88 5.76
N LEU A 133 3.16 -8.53 4.87
CA LEU A 133 3.70 -9.40 3.83
C LEU A 133 4.57 -8.61 2.85
N PHE A 134 4.12 -7.45 2.40
CA PHE A 134 4.87 -6.61 1.49
C PHE A 134 6.21 -6.17 2.10
N GLU A 135 6.17 -5.70 3.35
CA GLU A 135 7.36 -5.28 4.08
C GLU A 135 8.33 -6.45 4.23
N LEU A 136 7.84 -7.64 4.55
CA LEU A 136 8.69 -8.82 4.69
C LEU A 136 9.26 -9.30 3.34
N LEU A 137 8.53 -9.12 2.24
CA LEU A 137 8.99 -9.47 0.89
C LEU A 137 10.05 -8.53 0.34
N THR A 138 9.94 -7.24 0.65
CA THR A 138 10.69 -6.17 -0.03
C THR A 138 11.64 -5.40 0.90
N ASP A 139 11.56 -5.65 2.21
CA ASP A 139 12.17 -4.84 3.28
C ASP A 139 11.77 -3.35 3.19
N VAL A 140 10.56 -3.06 2.69
CA VAL A 140 10.00 -1.71 2.58
C VAL A 140 8.69 -1.60 3.36
N GLY A 141 8.72 -0.88 4.47
CA GLY A 141 7.50 -0.51 5.20
C GLY A 141 6.73 0.58 4.43
N ILE A 142 5.69 0.21 3.67
CA ILE A 142 4.90 1.15 2.83
C ILE A 142 4.39 2.33 3.65
N LEU A 143 3.79 2.06 4.81
CA LEU A 143 3.20 3.11 5.64
C LEU A 143 4.27 4.10 6.09
N ARG A 144 5.41 3.61 6.57
CA ARG A 144 6.51 4.48 6.99
C ARG A 144 7.13 5.26 5.83
N ALA A 145 7.28 4.61 4.67
CA ALA A 145 7.79 5.26 3.47
C ALA A 145 6.84 6.33 2.94
N LEU A 146 5.52 6.12 3.05
CA LEU A 146 4.51 7.10 2.70
C LEU A 146 4.54 8.30 3.65
N GLU A 147 4.58 8.05 4.96
CA GLU A 147 4.71 9.09 5.99
C GLU A 147 5.91 10.00 5.73
N LEU A 148 7.10 9.41 5.58
CA LEU A 148 8.34 10.16 5.31
C LEU A 148 8.27 10.97 4.01
N SER A 149 7.70 10.39 2.95
CA SER A 149 7.48 11.13 1.70
C SER A 149 6.54 12.31 1.89
N ILE A 150 5.47 12.15 2.64
CA ILE A 150 4.54 13.25 2.89
C ILE A 150 5.26 14.32 3.71
N GLU A 151 5.94 13.97 4.80
CA GLU A 151 6.73 14.91 5.60
C GLU A 151 7.73 15.71 4.73
N GLU A 152 8.41 15.05 3.79
CA GLU A 152 9.36 15.68 2.87
C GLU A 152 8.67 16.63 1.87
N PHE A 153 7.52 16.25 1.31
CA PHE A 153 6.89 16.97 0.20
C PHE A 153 5.68 17.82 0.61
N VAL A 154 5.23 17.80 1.86
CA VAL A 154 3.98 18.41 2.31
C VAL A 154 3.91 19.90 1.93
N ASN A 155 4.98 20.65 2.20
CA ASN A 155 5.06 22.07 1.89
C ASN A 155 5.08 22.34 0.38
N ALA A 156 5.77 21.49 -0.39
CA ALA A 156 5.82 21.62 -1.84
C ALA A 156 4.46 21.33 -2.48
N ILE A 157 3.74 20.33 -1.98
CA ILE A 157 2.39 19.96 -2.44
C ILE A 157 1.40 21.08 -2.09
N VAL A 158 1.38 21.55 -0.84
CA VAL A 158 0.51 22.66 -0.42
C VAL A 158 0.82 23.93 -1.23
N GLY A 159 2.10 24.26 -1.42
CA GLY A 159 2.53 25.38 -2.26
C GLY A 159 2.04 25.26 -3.71
N TYR A 160 2.11 24.06 -4.29
CA TYR A 160 1.57 23.79 -5.61
C TYR A 160 0.05 24.02 -5.67
N PHE A 161 -0.72 23.49 -4.70
CA PHE A 161 -2.17 23.67 -4.67
C PHE A 161 -2.58 25.13 -4.48
N ARG A 162 -1.89 25.89 -3.62
CA ARG A 162 -2.15 27.33 -3.43
C ARG A 162 -1.89 28.14 -4.71
N THR A 163 -0.79 27.85 -5.39
CA THR A 163 -0.33 28.66 -6.53
C THR A 163 -0.93 28.25 -7.87
N LYS A 164 -1.08 26.95 -8.13
CA LYS A 164 -1.39 26.42 -9.48
C LYS A 164 -2.80 25.84 -9.62
N VAL A 165 -3.45 25.38 -8.57
CA VAL A 165 -4.75 24.70 -8.66
C VAL A 165 -5.87 25.64 -8.23
N LYS A 166 -6.77 26.01 -9.15
CA LYS A 166 -7.85 27.00 -8.89
C LYS A 166 -9.26 26.40 -8.85
N THR A 167 -9.38 25.08 -8.74
CA THR A 167 -10.66 24.39 -8.62
C THR A 167 -11.40 24.85 -7.36
N ALA A 168 -12.70 25.16 -7.46
CA ALA A 168 -13.51 25.69 -6.37
C ALA A 168 -13.38 24.85 -5.09
N ASN A 169 -13.50 23.51 -5.19
CA ASN A 169 -13.38 22.60 -4.05
C ASN A 169 -12.02 22.70 -3.33
N VAL A 170 -10.94 22.82 -4.09
CA VAL A 170 -9.57 22.97 -3.55
C VAL A 170 -9.41 24.32 -2.87
N GLN A 171 -9.95 25.39 -3.45
CA GLN A 171 -9.89 26.73 -2.87
C GLN A 171 -10.71 26.83 -1.57
N THR A 172 -11.86 26.15 -1.51
CA THR A 172 -12.64 26.04 -0.26
C THR A 172 -11.85 25.34 0.85
N ILE A 173 -11.15 24.26 0.53
CA ILE A 173 -10.29 23.54 1.50
C ILE A 173 -9.12 24.42 1.94
N LEU A 174 -8.48 25.14 1.02
CA LEU A 174 -7.36 26.03 1.35
C LEU A 174 -7.78 27.27 2.14
N ALA A 175 -9.03 27.71 2.03
CA ALA A 175 -9.58 28.85 2.75
C ALA A 175 -10.04 28.51 4.18
N GLN A 176 -10.15 27.22 4.51
CA GLN A 176 -10.38 26.76 5.89
C GLN A 176 -9.03 26.84 6.63
N GLU A 177 -8.78 27.95 7.32
CA GLU A 177 -7.47 28.30 7.91
C GLU A 177 -7.06 27.49 9.16
N GLU A 178 -7.82 26.49 9.60
CA GLU A 178 -7.54 25.77 10.87
C GLU A 178 -7.15 24.31 10.65
N THR A 179 -6.01 24.07 9.99
CA THR A 179 -5.36 22.75 10.10
C THR A 179 -3.87 22.89 10.36
N ASP A 180 -3.48 22.74 11.63
CA ASP A 180 -2.07 22.59 12.02
C ASP A 180 -1.46 21.29 11.44
N ASP A 181 -2.32 20.33 11.09
CA ASP A 181 -1.94 19.09 10.41
C ASP A 181 -1.93 19.27 8.88
N LEU A 182 -0.76 19.69 8.37
CA LEU A 182 -0.51 19.83 6.94
C LEU A 182 -0.61 18.49 6.18
N THR A 183 -0.39 17.36 6.83
CA THR A 183 -0.51 16.02 6.22
C THR A 183 -1.97 15.73 5.90
N PHE A 184 -2.87 15.97 6.86
CA PHE A 184 -4.30 15.84 6.65
C PHE A 184 -4.79 16.78 5.53
N LEU A 185 -4.32 18.04 5.52
CA LEU A 185 -4.62 18.99 4.45
C LEU A 185 -4.19 18.45 3.08
N VAL A 186 -2.99 17.89 2.95
CA VAL A 186 -2.52 17.30 1.69
C VAL A 186 -3.45 16.17 1.22
N PHE A 187 -3.87 15.27 2.10
CA PHE A 187 -4.82 14.22 1.72
C PHE A 187 -6.15 14.79 1.24
N GLN A 188 -6.70 15.81 1.92
CA GLN A 188 -7.92 16.47 1.46
C GLN A 188 -7.76 17.12 0.09
N LEU A 189 -6.64 17.80 -0.15
CA LEU A 189 -6.34 18.45 -1.43
C LEU A 189 -6.21 17.42 -2.57
N LEU A 190 -5.49 16.32 -2.33
CA LEU A 190 -5.36 15.22 -3.29
C LEU A 190 -6.72 14.60 -3.60
N MET A 191 -7.50 14.27 -2.58
CA MET A 191 -8.84 13.70 -2.73
C MET A 191 -9.82 14.65 -3.42
N ALA A 192 -9.71 15.96 -3.21
CA ALA A 192 -10.57 16.95 -3.88
C ALA A 192 -10.17 17.20 -5.33
N HIS A 193 -8.89 17.03 -5.67
CA HIS A 193 -8.38 17.25 -7.01
C HIS A 193 -8.59 16.07 -7.96
N PHE A 194 -8.42 14.84 -7.46
CA PHE A 194 -8.49 13.61 -8.26
C PHE A 194 -9.86 12.91 -8.21
N LYS A 195 -10.90 13.62 -7.76
CA LYS A 195 -12.30 13.15 -7.82
C LYS A 195 -12.83 13.08 -9.25
#